data_AF-A0A447N6U7-F1
#
_entry.id   AF-A0A447N6U7-F1
#
_cell.length_a   1.000
_cell.length_b   1.000
_cell.length_c   1.000
_cell.angle_alpha   90.00
_cell.angle_beta   90.00
_cell.angle_gamma   90.00
#
_symmetry.space_group_name_H-M   'P 1'
#
loop_
_entity.id
_entity.type
_entity.pdbx_description
1 polymer ?
#
loop_
_entity_poly.entity_id
_entity_poly.type
_entity_poly.pdbx_seq_one_letter_code
_entity_poly.pdbx_strand_id
1 'polypeptide(L)'
;MLSHPEYLTREQQHHLARLQSLEYRPFRLVGVGSASLVEQAAANQIAAELYYCFAMTQIACQSLSQRPDDIEPLFRHYLRKACLRLNHPVPEIAGELLKGIMRRAWPSNVRELANAAELFAVGVLPLAETVNPQLLLQEPTPA
;
A
#
# COMPACT_ATOMS: atom_id res chain seq x y z
N MET A 1 -11.49 -10.71 -1.31
CA MET A 1 -10.54 -9.84 -0.60
C MET A 1 -11.37 -8.88 0.22
N LEU A 2 -11.19 -8.83 1.54
CA LEU A 2 -11.96 -7.91 2.39
C LEU A 2 -11.16 -6.63 2.55
N SER A 3 -11.67 -5.55 1.97
CA SER A 3 -11.19 -4.19 2.19
C SER A 3 -12.00 -3.61 3.35
N HIS A 4 -11.34 -3.01 4.34
CA HIS A 4 -11.97 -2.39 5.52
C HIS A 4 -12.75 -3.39 6.42
N PRO A 5 -12.05 -4.32 7.09
CA PRO A 5 -12.66 -5.31 7.98
C PRO A 5 -13.47 -4.69 9.13
N GLU A 6 -13.23 -3.43 9.48
CA GLU A 6 -13.97 -2.65 10.48
C GLU A 6 -15.47 -2.46 10.16
N TYR A 7 -15.88 -2.53 8.89
CA TYR A 7 -17.29 -2.38 8.50
C TYR A 7 -18.09 -3.69 8.55
N LEU A 8 -17.46 -4.81 8.89
CA LEU A 8 -18.16 -6.08 9.00
C LEU A 8 -19.02 -6.11 10.25
N THR A 9 -20.30 -6.48 10.10
CA THR A 9 -21.17 -6.69 11.26
C THR A 9 -20.66 -7.87 12.09
N ARG A 10 -20.96 -7.87 13.40
CA ARG A 10 -20.62 -8.97 14.32
C ARG A 10 -21.01 -10.35 13.78
N GLU A 11 -22.20 -10.46 13.19
CA GLU A 11 -22.68 -11.71 12.60
C GLU A 11 -21.82 -12.16 11.41
N GLN A 12 -21.46 -11.24 10.52
CA GLN A 12 -20.60 -11.52 9.37
C GLN A 12 -19.21 -11.97 9.83
N GLN A 13 -18.66 -11.34 10.87
CA GLN A 13 -17.37 -11.71 11.43
C GLN A 13 -17.38 -13.13 12.02
N HIS A 14 -18.39 -13.49 12.82
CA HIS A 14 -18.52 -14.85 13.35
C HIS A 14 -18.74 -15.88 12.25
N HIS A 15 -19.53 -15.55 11.22
CA HIS A 15 -19.73 -16.42 10.06
C HIS A 15 -18.41 -16.71 9.34
N LEU A 16 -17.60 -15.69 9.08
CA LEU A 16 -16.28 -15.84 8.46
C LEU A 16 -15.31 -16.67 9.32
N ALA A 17 -15.28 -16.43 10.63
CA ALA A 17 -14.46 -17.21 11.56
C ALA A 17 -14.86 -18.69 11.54
N ARG A 18 -16.17 -18.99 11.54
CA ARG A 18 -16.67 -20.36 11.43
C ARG A 18 -16.27 -21.04 10.12
N LEU A 19 -16.31 -20.33 8.99
CA LEU A 19 -15.88 -20.88 7.71
C LEU A 19 -14.37 -21.14 7.65
N GLN A 20 -13.56 -20.40 8.41
CA GLN A 20 -12.12 -20.64 8.54
C GLN A 20 -11.77 -21.83 9.43
N SER A 21 -12.65 -22.23 10.36
CA SER A 21 -12.42 -23.40 11.23
C SER A 21 -12.84 -24.73 10.59
N LEU A 22 -13.40 -24.72 9.38
CA LEU A 22 -13.78 -25.95 8.67
C LEU A 22 -12.53 -26.70 8.18
N GLU A 23 -12.61 -28.03 8.18
CA GLU A 23 -11.56 -28.91 7.64
C GLU A 23 -11.37 -28.67 6.13
N TYR A 24 -12.48 -28.56 5.40
CA TYR A 24 -12.48 -28.07 4.03
C TYR A 24 -12.81 -26.58 4.00
N ARG A 25 -11.83 -25.75 3.59
CA ARG A 25 -12.00 -24.30 3.45
C ARG A 25 -12.36 -23.94 2.01
N PRO A 26 -13.58 -23.44 1.74
CA PRO A 26 -14.00 -23.11 0.37
C PRO A 26 -13.29 -21.88 -0.22
N PHE A 27 -12.64 -21.06 0.62
CA PHE A 27 -11.91 -19.87 0.19
C PHE A 27 -10.71 -19.55 1.09
N ARG A 28 -9.80 -18.72 0.58
CA ARG A 28 -8.73 -18.09 1.35
C ARG A 28 -9.13 -16.68 1.75
N LEU A 29 -9.08 -16.40 3.06
CA LEU A 29 -9.38 -15.08 3.59
C LEU A 29 -8.12 -14.22 3.61
N VAL A 30 -8.21 -13.02 3.03
CA VAL A 30 -7.14 -12.00 3.07
C VAL A 30 -7.78 -10.68 3.45
N GLY A 31 -7.30 -10.08 4.54
CA GLY A 31 -7.71 -8.77 5.03
C GLY A 31 -6.58 -7.76 4.80
N VAL A 32 -6.96 -6.53 4.44
CA VAL A 32 -6.05 -5.39 4.36
C VAL A 32 -6.67 -4.25 5.15
N GLY A 33 -5.89 -3.68 6.07
CA GLY A 33 -6.32 -2.57 6.92
C GLY A 33 -5.14 -1.66 7.25
N SER A 34 -5.42 -0.39 7.52
CA SER A 34 -4.44 0.60 7.97
C SER A 34 -4.30 0.61 9.49
N ALA A 35 -5.36 0.24 10.21
CA ALA A 35 -5.38 0.16 11.66
C ALA A 35 -4.81 -1.17 12.16
N SER A 36 -4.24 -1.15 13.37
CA SER A 36 -3.76 -2.35 14.03
C SER A 36 -4.94 -3.27 14.38
N LEU A 37 -4.90 -4.51 13.91
CA LEU A 37 -5.94 -5.50 14.22
C LEU A 37 -6.04 -5.76 15.74
N VAL A 38 -4.92 -5.64 16.45
CA VAL A 38 -4.88 -5.79 17.92
C VAL A 38 -5.67 -4.66 18.60
N GLU A 39 -5.50 -3.42 18.14
CA GLU A 39 -6.23 -2.27 18.68
C GLU A 39 -7.72 -2.36 18.35
N GLN A 40 -8.07 -2.81 17.15
CA GLN A 40 -9.47 -3.04 16.75
C GLN A 40 -10.13 -4.15 17.58
N ALA A 41 -9.39 -5.21 17.93
CA ALA A 41 -9.87 -6.25 18.82
C ALA A 41 -10.06 -5.71 20.26
N ALA A 42 -9.12 -4.91 20.77
CA ALA A 42 -9.24 -4.26 22.08
C ALA A 42 -10.42 -3.28 22.15
N ALA A 43 -10.72 -2.60 21.04
CA ALA A 43 -11.86 -1.69 20.90
C ALA A 43 -13.21 -2.40 20.65
N ASN A 44 -13.26 -3.75 20.71
CA ASN A 44 -14.45 -4.56 20.40
C ASN A 44 -15.03 -4.36 18.98
N GLN A 45 -14.25 -3.82 18.04
CA GLN A 45 -14.65 -3.67 16.63
C GLN A 45 -14.50 -4.98 15.87
N ILE A 46 -13.48 -5.77 16.23
CA ILE A 46 -13.24 -7.10 15.68
C ILE A 46 -13.52 -8.16 16.75
N ALA A 47 -14.31 -9.17 16.39
CA ALA A 47 -14.60 -10.33 17.22
C ALA A 47 -13.33 -11.16 17.45
N ALA A 48 -13.17 -11.67 18.67
CA ALA A 48 -11.98 -12.40 19.08
C ALA A 48 -11.70 -13.62 18.17
N GLU A 49 -12.75 -14.33 17.76
CA GLU A 49 -12.67 -15.50 16.87
C GLU A 49 -12.07 -15.14 15.51
N LEU A 50 -12.45 -13.97 14.97
CA LEU A 50 -11.92 -13.48 13.70
C LEU A 50 -10.47 -12.98 13.88
N TYR A 51 -10.17 -12.30 14.99
CA TYR A 51 -8.80 -11.88 15.33
C TYR A 51 -7.84 -13.06 15.38
N TYR A 52 -8.21 -14.15 16.08
CA TYR A 52 -7.38 -15.35 16.19
C TYR A 52 -7.09 -16.01 14.84
N CYS A 53 -8.01 -15.90 13.85
CA CYS A 53 -7.76 -16.40 12.51
C CYS A 53 -6.58 -15.68 11.82
N PHE A 54 -6.36 -14.41 12.14
CA PHE A 54 -5.31 -13.60 11.54
C PHE A 54 -4.05 -13.47 12.39
N ALA A 55 -4.13 -13.67 13.71
CA ALA A 55 -3.05 -13.38 14.66
C ALA A 55 -1.67 -13.95 14.26
N MET A 56 -1.62 -15.15 13.68
CA MET A 56 -0.37 -15.80 13.25
C MET A 56 0.06 -15.51 11.81
N THR A 57 -0.72 -14.74 11.04
CA THR A 57 -0.50 -14.52 9.60
C THR A 57 -0.41 -13.04 9.22
N GLN A 58 -0.15 -12.18 10.20
CA GLN A 58 -0.05 -10.73 9.99
C GLN A 58 1.29 -10.37 9.34
N ILE A 59 1.23 -9.57 8.27
CA ILE A 59 2.41 -9.02 7.60
C ILE A 59 2.30 -7.50 7.68
N ALA A 60 3.21 -6.86 8.40
CA ALA A 60 3.29 -5.43 8.48
C ALA A 60 3.86 -4.86 7.17
N CYS A 61 3.09 -4.00 6.49
CA CYS A 61 3.58 -3.25 5.34
C CYS A 61 4.35 -2.04 5.86
N GLN A 62 5.67 -2.16 5.92
CA GLN A 62 6.53 -1.03 6.30
C GLN A 62 6.45 0.09 5.27
N SER A 63 6.53 1.33 5.76
CA SER A 63 6.61 2.50 4.89
C SER A 63 7.90 2.48 4.08
N LEU A 64 7.88 3.12 2.91
CA LEU A 64 9.04 3.22 2.02
C LEU A 64 10.20 3.97 2.71
N SER A 65 9.89 4.93 3.60
CA SER A 65 10.88 5.61 4.46
C SER A 65 11.70 4.65 5.33
N GLN A 66 11.10 3.54 5.77
CA GLN A 66 11.77 2.54 6.62
C GLN A 66 12.62 1.56 5.80
N ARG A 67 12.54 1.63 4.46
CA ARG A 67 13.20 0.71 3.52
C ARG A 67 13.87 1.48 2.38
N PRO A 68 14.88 2.33 2.68
CA PRO A 68 15.49 3.21 1.69
C PRO A 68 16.16 2.44 0.54
N ASP A 69 16.67 1.24 0.80
CA ASP A 69 17.32 0.39 -0.22
C ASP A 69 16.35 -0.07 -1.31
N ASP A 70 15.04 -0.06 -1.04
CA ASP A 70 14.02 -0.40 -2.04
C ASP A 70 13.65 0.78 -2.94
N ILE A 71 14.01 2.02 -2.57
CA ILE A 71 13.59 3.23 -3.29
C ILE A 71 14.14 3.24 -4.72
N GLU A 72 15.46 3.05 -4.89
CA GLU A 72 16.09 3.02 -6.21
C GLU A 72 15.54 1.92 -7.13
N PRO A 73 15.53 0.63 -6.74
CA PRO A 73 15.05 -0.43 -7.61
C PRO A 73 13.56 -0.27 -7.96
N LEU A 74 12.74 0.20 -7.02
CA LEU A 74 11.33 0.51 -7.29
C LEU A 74 11.20 1.69 -8.26
N PHE A 75 11.93 2.78 -8.06
CA PHE A 75 11.89 3.94 -8.95
C PHE A 75 12.27 3.54 -10.38
N ARG A 76 13.36 2.81 -10.55
CA ARG A 76 13.80 2.28 -11.86
C ARG A 76 12.77 1.33 -12.48
N HIS A 77 12.07 0.54 -11.66
CA HIS A 77 10.99 -0.32 -12.15
C HIS A 77 9.82 0.51 -12.69
N TYR A 78 9.31 1.49 -11.92
CA TYR A 78 8.21 2.34 -12.35
C TYR A 78 8.57 3.22 -13.54
N LEU A 79 9.82 3.73 -13.59
CA LEU A 79 10.31 4.48 -14.74
C LEU A 79 10.28 3.63 -16.01
N ARG A 80 10.84 2.42 -15.97
CA ARG A 80 10.81 1.49 -17.12
C ARG A 80 9.38 1.19 -17.56
N LYS A 81 8.47 0.96 -16.60
CA LYS A 81 7.05 0.72 -16.88
C LYS A 81 6.37 1.92 -17.53
N ALA A 82 6.67 3.14 -17.07
CA ALA A 82 6.16 4.38 -17.64
C ALA A 82 6.67 4.61 -19.06
N CYS A 83 7.98 4.49 -19.28
CA CYS A 83 8.62 4.60 -20.59
C CYS A 83 8.05 3.58 -21.59
N LEU A 84 7.85 2.33 -21.16
CA LEU A 84 7.22 1.29 -21.99
C LEU A 84 5.79 1.68 -22.41
N ARG A 85 4.98 2.20 -21.46
CA ARG A 85 3.61 2.66 -21.73
C ARG A 85 3.58 3.85 -22.70
N LEU A 86 4.57 4.73 -22.63
CA LEU A 86 4.67 5.94 -23.45
C LEU A 86 5.45 5.73 -24.75
N ASN A 87 5.95 4.52 -25.00
CA ASN A 87 6.84 4.19 -26.12
C ASN A 87 8.06 5.13 -26.20
N HIS A 88 8.64 5.46 -25.04
CA HIS A 88 9.78 6.35 -24.90
C HIS A 88 11.02 5.56 -24.45
N PRO A 89 12.24 5.93 -24.89
CA PRO A 89 13.46 5.37 -24.30
C PRO A 89 13.54 5.70 -22.80
N VAL A 90 14.12 4.78 -22.03
CA VAL A 90 14.35 4.97 -20.60
C VAL A 90 15.47 6.01 -20.42
N PRO A 91 15.19 7.18 -19.82
CA PRO A 91 16.22 8.20 -19.62
C PRO A 91 17.24 7.76 -18.58
N GLU A 92 18.48 8.22 -18.73
CA GLU A 92 19.50 8.06 -17.68
C GLU A 92 19.16 8.94 -16.48
N ILE A 93 19.37 8.38 -15.29
CA ILE A 93 19.11 9.08 -14.02
C ILE A 93 20.46 9.60 -13.53
N ALA A 94 20.59 10.92 -13.40
CA ALA A 94 21.79 11.53 -12.82
C ALA A 94 21.99 11.08 -11.36
N GLY A 95 23.24 10.83 -10.96
CA GLY A 95 23.55 10.33 -9.61
C GLY A 95 23.08 11.26 -8.48
N GLU A 96 23.17 12.57 -8.68
CA GLU A 96 22.68 13.56 -7.70
C GLU A 96 21.15 13.56 -7.56
N LEU A 97 20.44 13.34 -8.67
CA LEU A 97 18.98 13.19 -8.67
C LEU A 97 18.58 11.94 -7.87
N LEU A 98 19.25 10.83 -8.13
CA LEU A 98 18.98 9.57 -7.44
C LEU A 98 19.21 9.69 -5.92
N LYS A 99 20.30 10.35 -5.50
CA LYS A 99 20.54 10.66 -4.08
C LYS A 99 19.40 11.48 -3.46
N GLY A 100 18.84 12.44 -4.21
CA GLY A 100 17.68 13.22 -3.77
C GLY A 100 16.43 12.36 -3.59
N ILE A 101 16.14 11.47 -4.55
CA ILE A 101 15.01 10.53 -4.52
C ILE A 101 15.13 9.59 -3.30
N MET A 102 16.34 9.07 -3.02
CA MET A 102 16.59 8.15 -1.90
C MET A 102 16.45 8.80 -0.51
N ARG A 103 16.67 10.13 -0.40
CA ARG A 103 16.60 10.86 0.88
C ARG A 103 15.21 11.35 1.25
N ARG A 104 14.25 11.29 0.32
CA ARG A 104 12.88 11.81 0.52
C ARG A 104 12.05 10.81 1.34
N ALA A 105 11.15 11.33 2.17
CA ALA A 105 10.31 10.51 3.05
C ALA A 105 9.17 9.76 2.33
N TRP A 106 8.76 10.20 1.14
CA TRP A 106 7.65 9.61 0.38
C TRP A 106 6.40 9.35 1.24
N PRO A 107 5.71 10.40 1.75
CA PRO A 107 4.53 10.24 2.61
C PRO A 107 3.42 9.37 2.00
N SER A 108 3.26 9.36 0.68
CA SER A 108 2.33 8.45 -0.02
C SER A 108 3.00 7.15 -0.51
N ASN A 109 4.13 6.76 0.10
CA ASN A 109 4.91 5.56 -0.15
C ASN A 109 5.15 5.30 -1.66
N VAL A 110 4.92 4.06 -2.08
CA VAL A 110 5.14 3.57 -3.44
C VAL A 110 4.27 4.32 -4.47
N ARG A 111 3.09 4.81 -4.08
CA ARG A 111 2.20 5.56 -4.97
C ARG A 111 2.84 6.88 -5.41
N GLU A 112 3.46 7.60 -4.47
CA GLU A 112 4.16 8.85 -4.77
C GLU A 112 5.44 8.60 -5.58
N LEU A 113 6.18 7.54 -5.23
CA LEU A 113 7.39 7.16 -5.97
C LEU A 113 7.08 6.80 -7.44
N ALA A 114 6.01 6.03 -7.66
CA ALA A 114 5.55 5.68 -9.00
C ALA A 114 5.14 6.92 -9.81
N ASN A 115 4.38 7.83 -9.19
CA ASN A 115 3.99 9.10 -9.83
C ASN A 115 5.22 9.96 -10.19
N ALA A 116 6.21 10.04 -9.30
CA ALA A 116 7.45 10.76 -9.59
C ALA A 116 8.23 10.13 -10.76
N ALA A 117 8.25 8.79 -10.86
CA ALA A 117 8.87 8.09 -11.97
C ALA A 117 8.11 8.29 -13.30
N GLU A 118 6.78 8.37 -13.27
CA GLU A 118 5.96 8.70 -14.44
C GLU A 118 6.20 10.12 -14.93
N LEU A 119 6.27 11.10 -14.02
CA LEU A 119 6.61 12.48 -14.35
C LEU A 119 8.03 12.58 -14.93
N PHE A 120 8.98 11.86 -14.35
CA PHE A 120 10.35 11.76 -14.88
C PHE A 120 10.37 11.24 -16.32
N ALA A 121 9.56 10.22 -16.63
CA ALA A 121 9.48 9.62 -17.96
C ALA A 121 9.01 10.60 -19.05
N VAL A 122 8.14 11.57 -18.70
CA VAL A 122 7.64 12.59 -19.65
C VAL A 122 8.51 13.86 -19.69
N GLY A 123 9.64 13.88 -18.96
CA GLY A 123 10.54 15.04 -18.90
C GLY A 123 10.05 16.18 -18.00
N VAL A 124 9.00 15.94 -17.19
CA VAL A 124 8.52 16.90 -16.20
C VAL A 124 9.20 16.57 -14.88
N LEU A 125 10.09 17.44 -14.42
CA LEU A 125 10.78 17.27 -13.15
C LEU A 125 10.25 18.27 -12.11
N PRO A 126 9.34 17.88 -11.22
CA PRO A 126 9.14 18.60 -9.98
C PRO A 126 9.53 17.65 -8.83
N LEU A 127 10.82 17.65 -8.47
CA LEU A 127 11.19 17.17 -7.13
C LEU A 127 10.67 18.10 -6.04
N ALA A 128 10.25 19.32 -6.41
CA ALA A 128 9.58 20.28 -5.54
C ALA A 128 8.06 20.06 -5.56
N GLU A 129 7.53 19.62 -4.42
CA GLU A 129 6.18 19.93 -3.93
C GLU A 129 4.96 19.68 -4.83
N THR A 130 5.03 18.84 -5.87
CA THR A 130 3.79 18.32 -6.46
C THR A 130 3.25 17.21 -5.57
N VAL A 131 2.61 17.60 -4.47
CA VAL A 131 1.48 16.84 -3.96
C VAL A 131 0.49 16.82 -5.11
N ASN A 132 0.42 15.72 -5.87
CA ASN A 132 -0.57 15.62 -6.94
C ASN A 132 -1.95 15.81 -6.28
N PRO A 133 -2.72 16.86 -6.63
CA PRO A 133 -4.01 17.10 -6.00
C PRO A 133 -4.97 15.93 -6.27
N GLN A 134 -4.77 15.15 -7.33
CA GLN A 134 -5.51 13.90 -7.57
C GLN A 134 -5.10 12.77 -6.62
N LEU A 135 -3.88 12.78 -6.05
CA LEU A 135 -3.49 11.86 -4.98
C LEU A 135 -4.17 12.21 -3.65
N LEU A 136 -4.44 13.50 -3.37
CA LEU A 136 -5.20 13.94 -2.19
C LEU A 136 -6.70 13.60 -2.30
N LEU A 137 -7.24 13.50 -3.52
CA LEU A 137 -8.66 13.18 -3.76
C LEU A 137 -9.04 11.70 -3.55
N GLN A 138 -8.12 10.87 -3.07
CA GLN A 138 -8.47 9.57 -2.48
C GLN A 138 -8.46 9.71 -0.95
N GLU A 139 -9.31 10.60 -0.44
CA GLU A 139 -9.79 10.46 0.93
C GLU A 139 -10.52 9.10 1.04
N PRO A 140 -10.37 8.36 2.14
CA PRO A 140 -11.21 7.19 2.37
C PRO A 140 -12.65 7.68 2.41
N THR A 141 -13.49 7.20 1.50
CA THR A 141 -14.92 7.46 1.49
C THR A 141 -15.47 7.20 2.90
N PRO A 142 -15.98 8.22 3.62
CA PRO A 142 -16.71 8.01 4.85
C PRO A 142 -18.20 7.95 4.50
N ALA A 143 -18.78 6.74 4.54
CA ALA A 143 -20.20 6.48 4.84
C ALA A 143 -20.43 4.97 4.92
#